data_AF-A0A2V4D121-F1
#
_entry.id   AF-A0A2V4D121-F1
#
_cell.length_a   1.000
_cell.length_b   1.000
_cell.length_c   1.000
_cell.angle_alpha   90.00
_cell.angle_beta   90.00
_cell.angle_gamma   90.00
#
_symmetry.space_group_name_H-M   'P 1'
#
loop_
_entity.id
_entity.type
_entity.pdbx_description
1 polymer ?
#
loop_
_entity_poly.entity_id
_entity_poly.type
_entity_poly.pdbx_seq_one_letter_code
_entity_poly.pdbx_strand_id
1 'polypeptide(L)'
;MTAFTSSGGLVRIGIVGKPNVGKSTFFSAATLADVDIANYPFCTIEANVGVAFLPAPTPCPCAEIRAQREADGRLEPVTDDDPRGGSLCIPNTGSCTGHIRLVPTFLVDVAGLVPGAHEGRGRGNAFLSDLSSCDALIQVIDAAGTTDIEGNPIGVGEDEEEVAQAMVEEYDFLITEIAAWIQGIIEEGWQRGVRHVQAEDDKGLGEYLHERLTGIGSTPTKISRALEGFKAQNNYESPPWEWDDTLMRELARHLRSAIFPIHIAANKAEIAPGRTWSRLTDKITADGGLLVPCYADGELALCKARKAGLLNYVPGDADFTIPDGAQLTPPQQAGLDHLGRKLQDLGGTGVAKLISLVLYDALDHIVTYPVQDESSWADGEGKVLPDALVVPNNTTAKELAYAVHTDLADGFIKAVDCRSKRVIGADHELSDGDVVKIHAKS
;
A
#
# COMPACT_ATOMS: atom_id res chain seq x y z
N MET A 1 27.76 -0.69 -9.73
CA MET A 1 27.33 0.72 -9.76
C MET A 1 25.82 0.70 -9.74
N THR A 2 25.28 1.26 -8.67
CA THR A 2 23.93 1.16 -8.12
C THR A 2 22.83 1.64 -9.08
N ALA A 3 21.92 0.73 -9.43
CA ALA A 3 20.59 1.10 -9.92
C ALA A 3 19.74 1.47 -8.69
N PHE A 4 19.90 2.71 -8.22
CA PHE A 4 18.97 3.34 -7.29
C PHE A 4 17.66 3.56 -8.04
N THR A 5 16.70 2.67 -7.84
CA THR A 5 15.32 2.96 -8.20
C THR A 5 14.76 3.92 -7.17
N SER A 6 14.52 5.16 -7.62
CA SER A 6 13.64 6.17 -7.03
C SER A 6 13.54 6.18 -5.51
N SER A 7 14.45 6.95 -4.87
CA SER A 7 14.33 7.54 -3.53
C SER A 7 14.13 6.57 -2.35
N GLY A 8 14.86 6.78 -1.26
CA GLY A 8 14.40 6.40 0.08
C GLY A 8 13.16 7.23 0.48
N GLY A 9 12.12 7.19 -0.34
CA GLY A 9 10.89 7.96 -0.26
C GLY A 9 9.77 7.15 0.39
N LEU A 10 8.76 7.87 0.86
CA LEU A 10 7.58 7.30 1.49
C LEU A 10 6.76 6.51 0.45
N VAL A 11 6.47 5.25 0.73
CA VAL A 11 5.62 4.39 -0.12
C VAL A 11 4.24 4.99 -0.28
N ARG A 12 3.74 5.03 -1.52
CA ARG A 12 2.42 5.57 -1.87
C ARG A 12 1.57 4.53 -2.59
N ILE A 13 0.36 4.31 -2.09
CA ILE A 13 -0.62 3.41 -2.70
C ILE A 13 -1.75 4.24 -3.31
N GLY A 14 -1.95 4.12 -4.62
CA GLY A 14 -3.00 4.86 -5.34
C GLY A 14 -4.35 4.15 -5.26
N ILE A 15 -5.41 4.86 -4.89
CA ILE A 15 -6.77 4.34 -4.89
C ILE A 15 -7.47 4.78 -6.16
N VAL A 16 -7.85 3.81 -7.00
CA VAL A 16 -8.50 4.01 -8.31
C VAL A 16 -9.84 3.30 -8.36
N GLY A 17 -10.70 3.69 -9.29
CA GLY A 17 -12.03 3.09 -9.46
C GLY A 17 -12.99 4.06 -10.15
N LYS A 18 -14.07 3.52 -10.73
CA LYS A 18 -15.11 4.35 -11.36
C LYS A 18 -15.94 5.08 -10.28
N PRO A 19 -16.77 6.07 -10.65
CA PRO A 19 -17.68 6.73 -9.71
C PRO A 19 -18.62 5.74 -8.99
N ASN A 20 -19.06 6.10 -7.78
CA ASN A 20 -20.08 5.38 -7.01
C ASN A 20 -19.79 3.93 -6.58
N VAL A 21 -18.62 3.37 -6.86
CA VAL A 21 -18.19 2.05 -6.32
C VAL A 21 -17.74 2.09 -4.86
N GLY A 22 -17.66 3.29 -4.28
CA GLY A 22 -17.21 3.51 -2.91
C GLY A 22 -15.72 3.87 -2.77
N LYS A 23 -15.06 4.30 -3.85
CA LYS A 23 -13.67 4.77 -3.85
C LYS A 23 -13.39 5.83 -2.77
N SER A 24 -14.18 6.91 -2.76
CA SER A 24 -14.02 7.99 -1.77
C SER A 24 -14.34 7.52 -0.34
N THR A 25 -15.27 6.58 -0.18
CA THR A 25 -15.58 5.96 1.11
C THR A 25 -14.42 5.12 1.61
N PHE A 26 -13.84 4.29 0.74
CA PHE A 26 -12.65 3.47 1.02
C PHE A 26 -11.46 4.34 1.44
N PHE A 27 -11.17 5.39 0.65
CA PHE A 27 -10.11 6.34 0.95
C PHE A 27 -10.36 7.02 2.31
N SER A 28 -11.56 7.58 2.52
CA SER A 28 -11.89 8.25 3.77
C SER A 28 -11.79 7.32 4.98
N ALA A 29 -12.29 6.09 4.85
CA ALA A 29 -12.26 5.09 5.91
C ALA A 29 -10.81 4.76 6.32
N ALA A 30 -9.94 4.52 5.32
CA ALA A 30 -8.54 4.19 5.56
C ALA A 30 -7.75 5.36 6.19
N THR A 31 -8.09 6.61 5.87
CA THR A 31 -7.35 7.80 6.32
C THR A 31 -7.91 8.46 7.58
N LEU A 32 -9.02 7.96 8.15
CA LEU A 32 -9.72 8.58 9.29
C LEU A 32 -9.13 8.20 10.67
N ALA A 33 -7.89 7.72 10.70
CA ALA A 33 -7.25 7.36 11.96
C ALA A 33 -6.96 8.61 12.81
N ASP A 34 -7.51 8.62 14.03
CA ASP A 34 -7.23 9.62 15.07
C ASP A 34 -5.87 9.36 15.72
N VAL A 35 -4.80 9.70 15.01
CA VAL A 35 -3.42 9.42 15.41
C VAL A 35 -2.52 10.58 15.00
N ASP A 36 -1.60 10.97 15.89
CA ASP A 36 -0.66 12.07 15.62
C ASP A 36 0.27 11.74 14.45
N ILE A 37 0.39 12.71 13.54
CA ILE A 37 1.34 12.69 12.42
C ILE A 37 2.44 13.70 12.76
N ALA A 38 3.65 13.23 13.06
CA ALA A 38 4.79 14.13 13.18
C ALA A 38 5.15 14.72 11.81
N ASN A 39 5.90 15.83 11.82
CA ASN A 39 6.52 16.35 10.61
C ASN A 39 7.57 15.34 10.12
N TYR A 40 7.17 14.40 9.27
CA TYR A 40 8.11 13.62 8.49
C TYR A 40 8.94 14.58 7.63
N PRO A 41 10.27 14.42 7.56
CA PRO A 41 11.06 15.10 6.55
C PRO A 41 10.38 14.88 5.20
N PHE A 42 10.26 15.94 4.37
CA PHE A 42 9.69 15.90 3.01
C PHE A 42 8.16 16.01 2.83
N CYS A 43 7.36 16.17 3.89
CA CYS A 43 5.90 16.29 3.72
C CYS A 43 5.43 17.72 3.36
N THR A 44 5.26 18.01 2.07
CA THR A 44 4.18 18.91 1.62
C THR A 44 3.02 18.00 1.22
N ILE A 45 2.02 17.85 2.08
CA ILE A 45 0.88 16.97 1.80
C ILE A 45 0.03 17.64 0.72
N GLU A 46 0.02 17.06 -0.47
CA GLU A 46 -0.87 17.45 -1.57
C GLU A 46 -2.33 17.17 -1.18
N ALA A 47 -3.28 17.92 -1.74
CA ALA A 47 -4.68 17.87 -1.32
C ALA A 47 -5.37 16.49 -1.53
N ASN A 48 -4.79 15.64 -2.38
CA ASN A 48 -5.26 14.28 -2.70
C ASN A 48 -4.47 13.17 -1.99
N VAL A 49 -3.50 13.50 -1.11
CA VAL A 49 -2.72 12.50 -0.37
C VAL A 49 -3.24 12.42 1.07
N GLY A 50 -3.59 11.20 1.50
CA GLY A 50 -4.00 10.88 2.86
C GLY A 50 -3.03 9.93 3.54
N VAL A 51 -3.08 9.87 4.87
CA VAL A 51 -2.26 8.94 5.66
C VAL A 51 -3.17 7.92 6.31
N ALA A 52 -2.98 6.65 5.98
CA ALA A 52 -3.55 5.52 6.69
C ALA A 52 -2.59 5.05 7.79
N PHE A 53 -3.14 4.43 8.83
CA PHE A 53 -2.34 3.87 9.92
C PHE A 53 -2.65 2.38 10.02
N LEU A 54 -1.68 1.56 9.65
CA LEU A 54 -1.82 0.11 9.55
C LEU A 54 -1.08 -0.58 10.70
N PRO A 55 -1.58 -1.71 11.21
CA PRO A 55 -0.82 -2.50 12.17
C PRO A 55 0.49 -2.99 11.53
N ALA A 56 1.57 -2.89 12.30
CA ALA A 56 2.84 -3.55 11.97
C ALA A 56 2.62 -5.08 11.92
N PRO A 57 3.34 -5.80 11.03
CA PRO A 57 3.14 -7.23 10.83
C PRO A 57 3.54 -8.06 12.07
N THR A 58 4.49 -7.55 12.86
CA THR A 58 4.93 -8.17 14.11
C THR A 58 4.56 -7.34 15.34
N PRO A 59 4.44 -7.97 16.53
CA PRO A 59 4.26 -7.25 17.77
C PRO A 59 5.38 -6.23 17.99
N CYS A 60 5.01 -5.05 18.47
CA CYS A 60 5.91 -3.97 18.79
C CYS A 60 7.04 -4.47 19.73
N PRO A 61 8.31 -4.16 19.44
CA PRO A 61 9.44 -4.58 20.27
C PRO A 61 9.35 -4.12 21.73
N CYS A 62 8.49 -3.15 22.05
CA CYS A 62 8.22 -2.75 23.43
C CYS A 62 7.66 -3.89 24.30
N ALA A 63 7.08 -4.94 23.71
CA ALA A 63 6.68 -6.16 24.40
C ALA A 63 7.88 -6.85 25.07
N GLU A 64 9.03 -6.89 24.38
CA GLU A 64 10.27 -7.49 24.89
C GLU A 64 10.82 -6.68 26.07
N ILE A 65 10.82 -5.35 25.94
CA ILE A 65 11.21 -4.44 27.03
C ILE A 65 10.29 -4.62 28.24
N ARG A 66 8.98 -4.74 28.01
CA ARG A 66 7.97 -4.94 29.06
C ARG A 66 8.24 -6.24 29.81
N ALA A 67 8.33 -7.36 29.09
CA ALA A 67 8.59 -8.67 29.66
C ALA A 67 9.89 -8.69 30.48
N GLN A 68 10.96 -8.07 29.99
CA GLN A 68 12.22 -7.98 30.72
C GLN A 68 12.08 -7.17 32.01
N ARG A 69 11.40 -6.02 31.97
CA ARG A 69 11.22 -5.17 33.17
C ARG A 69 10.33 -5.82 34.22
N GLU A 70 9.32 -6.58 33.80
CA GLU A 70 8.48 -7.37 34.71
C GLU A 70 9.28 -8.50 35.36
N ALA A 71 10.09 -9.23 34.58
CA ALA A 71 10.96 -10.30 35.09
C ALA A 71 12.00 -9.78 36.09
N ASP A 72 12.54 -8.58 35.85
CA ASP A 72 13.49 -7.91 36.75
C ASP A 72 12.82 -7.25 37.97
N GLY A 73 11.49 -7.32 38.10
CA GLY A 73 10.74 -6.69 39.19
C GLY A 73 10.73 -5.16 39.15
N ARG A 74 11.05 -4.57 37.98
CA ARG A 74 11.06 -3.12 37.75
C ARG A 74 9.70 -2.58 37.32
N LEU A 75 8.76 -3.45 36.99
CA LEU A 75 7.44 -3.09 36.51
C LEU A 75 6.43 -4.17 36.94
N GLU A 76 5.22 -3.76 37.31
CA GLU A 76 4.16 -4.67 37.71
C GLU A 76 3.47 -5.31 36.47
N PRO A 77 2.90 -6.51 36.59
CA PRO A 77 2.13 -7.12 35.51
C PRO A 77 1.03 -6.19 34.99
N VAL A 78 0.77 -6.25 33.68
CA VAL A 78 -0.31 -5.49 33.04
C VAL A 78 -1.65 -5.85 33.69
N THR A 79 -2.40 -4.83 34.11
CA THR A 79 -3.80 -4.97 34.52
C THR A 79 -4.71 -4.82 33.31
N ASP A 80 -5.90 -5.45 33.33
CA ASP A 80 -6.88 -5.33 32.25
C ASP A 80 -7.31 -3.87 31.96
N ASP A 81 -7.17 -2.99 32.96
CA ASP A 81 -7.49 -1.56 32.88
C ASP A 81 -6.36 -0.69 32.27
N ASP A 82 -5.22 -1.26 31.87
CA ASP A 82 -4.11 -0.49 31.28
C ASP A 82 -4.55 0.08 29.91
N PRO A 83 -4.64 1.42 29.76
CA PRO A 83 -5.19 2.04 28.54
C PRO A 83 -4.34 1.79 27.29
N ARG A 84 -3.09 1.32 27.46
CA ARG A 84 -2.16 1.00 26.38
C ARG A 84 -1.92 -0.51 26.26
N GLY A 85 -2.65 -1.32 27.02
CA GLY A 85 -2.52 -2.78 27.03
C GLY A 85 -1.07 -3.22 27.25
N GLY A 86 -0.34 -2.52 28.12
CA GLY A 86 1.04 -2.85 28.46
C GLY A 86 2.12 -2.21 27.58
N SER A 87 1.76 -1.52 26.50
CA SER A 87 2.71 -0.93 25.54
C SER A 87 3.56 0.17 26.17
N LEU A 88 4.89 0.02 26.12
CA LEU A 88 5.83 0.97 26.72
C LEU A 88 6.37 2.03 25.75
N CYS A 89 6.30 1.81 24.44
CA CYS A 89 6.84 2.75 23.46
C CYS A 89 6.10 4.09 23.49
N ILE A 90 6.74 5.19 23.10
CA ILE A 90 6.11 6.52 23.01
C ILE A 90 6.24 6.98 21.56
N PRO A 91 5.29 6.59 20.68
CA PRO A 91 5.32 6.92 19.26
C PRO A 91 5.41 8.43 18.99
N ASN A 92 6.31 8.86 18.11
CA ASN A 92 6.24 10.19 17.49
C ASN A 92 5.15 10.25 16.41
N THR A 93 4.95 9.13 15.71
CA THR A 93 3.89 8.93 14.72
C THR A 93 3.28 7.56 14.94
N GLY A 94 1.97 7.47 14.75
CA GLY A 94 1.28 6.22 15.01
C GLY A 94 0.78 6.12 16.44
N SER A 95 0.25 4.95 16.79
CA SER A 95 -0.13 4.61 18.14
C SER A 95 0.37 3.21 18.47
N CYS A 96 0.37 2.85 19.75
CA CYS A 96 0.67 1.48 20.15
C CYS A 96 -0.13 1.11 21.40
N THR A 97 -0.98 0.11 21.23
CA THR A 97 -1.88 -0.45 22.24
C THR A 97 -1.83 -1.96 22.14
N GLY A 98 -1.72 -2.67 23.27
CA GLY A 98 -1.61 -4.13 23.27
C GLY A 98 -0.40 -4.65 22.50
N HIS A 99 0.69 -3.90 22.46
CA HIS A 99 1.87 -4.17 21.62
C HIS A 99 1.58 -4.23 20.11
N ILE A 100 0.45 -3.72 19.64
CA ILE A 100 0.18 -3.55 18.20
C ILE A 100 0.59 -2.12 17.83
N ARG A 101 1.67 -1.97 17.05
CA ARG A 101 2.14 -0.66 16.59
C ARG A 101 1.40 -0.30 15.31
N LEU A 102 0.75 0.86 15.27
CA LEU A 102 0.23 1.41 14.02
C LEU A 102 1.30 2.27 13.36
N VAL A 103 1.58 2.03 12.08
CA VAL A 103 2.58 2.73 11.27
C VAL A 103 1.91 3.49 10.12
N PRO A 104 2.43 4.66 9.74
CA PRO A 104 1.85 5.47 8.68
C PRO A 104 2.08 4.82 7.30
N THR A 105 1.10 4.93 6.42
CA THR A 105 1.15 4.52 5.02
C THR A 105 0.43 5.56 4.17
N PHE A 106 1.03 6.00 3.07
CA PHE A 106 0.47 7.10 2.28
C PHE A 106 -0.46 6.56 1.20
N LEU A 107 -1.65 7.11 1.15
CA LEU A 107 -2.66 6.80 0.14
C LEU A 107 -2.84 8.01 -0.77
N VAL A 108 -2.97 7.77 -2.07
CA VAL A 108 -3.25 8.82 -3.06
C VAL A 108 -4.65 8.59 -3.61
N ASP A 109 -5.55 9.57 -3.46
CA ASP A 109 -6.86 9.52 -4.11
C ASP A 109 -6.70 9.88 -5.59
N VAL A 110 -6.59 8.86 -6.43
CA VAL A 110 -6.41 9.06 -7.86
C VAL A 110 -7.76 9.39 -8.49
N ALA A 111 -7.79 10.42 -9.32
CA ALA A 111 -9.01 10.79 -10.06
C ALA A 111 -9.52 9.60 -10.89
N GLY A 112 -10.84 9.46 -11.06
CA GLY A 112 -11.39 8.38 -11.88
C GLY A 112 -11.01 8.54 -13.35
N LEU A 113 -10.56 7.46 -13.99
CA LEU A 113 -10.47 7.38 -15.46
C LEU A 113 -11.89 7.35 -16.04
N VAL A 114 -12.13 8.23 -17.01
CA VAL A 114 -13.35 8.21 -17.83
C VAL A 114 -13.00 7.50 -19.13
N PRO A 115 -13.90 6.69 -19.72
CA PRO A 115 -13.69 6.09 -21.04
C PRO A 115 -13.18 7.09 -22.09
N GLY A 116 -12.13 6.71 -22.82
CA GLY A 116 -11.50 7.55 -23.84
C GLY A 116 -10.56 8.63 -23.28
N ALA A 117 -10.08 8.48 -22.04
CA ALA A 117 -9.10 9.42 -21.46
C ALA A 117 -7.76 9.42 -22.23
N HIS A 118 -7.38 8.30 -22.85
CA HIS A 118 -6.20 8.17 -23.70
C HIS A 118 -6.30 8.97 -25.02
N GLU A 119 -7.51 9.33 -25.47
CA GLU A 119 -7.75 10.12 -26.70
C GLU A 119 -7.56 11.64 -26.53
N GLY A 120 -6.98 12.08 -25.40
CA GLY A 120 -6.62 13.50 -25.22
C GLY A 120 -7.77 14.40 -24.73
N ARG A 121 -8.82 13.86 -24.10
CA ARG A 121 -9.90 14.63 -23.46
C ARG A 121 -9.47 15.31 -22.13
N GLY A 122 -8.34 15.99 -22.13
CA GLY A 122 -7.97 17.05 -21.18
C GLY A 122 -7.72 16.68 -19.71
N ARG A 123 -7.93 15.43 -19.29
CA ARG A 123 -7.69 14.98 -17.89
C ARG A 123 -6.66 13.87 -17.72
N GLY A 124 -6.12 13.32 -18.82
CA GLY A 124 -5.12 12.25 -18.78
C GLY A 124 -3.86 12.63 -18.00
N ASN A 125 -3.22 13.75 -18.32
CA ASN A 125 -1.92 14.09 -17.72
C ASN A 125 -1.94 14.27 -16.19
N ALA A 126 -3.03 14.79 -15.62
CA ALA A 126 -3.17 14.92 -14.17
C ALA A 126 -3.37 13.56 -13.49
N PHE A 127 -4.24 12.72 -14.05
CA PHE A 127 -4.44 11.34 -13.61
C PHE A 127 -3.13 10.54 -13.61
N LEU A 128 -2.32 10.73 -14.65
CA LEU A 128 -1.05 10.04 -14.83
C LEU A 128 0.04 10.57 -13.90
N SER A 129 0.02 11.87 -13.62
CA SER A 129 0.88 12.46 -12.59
C SER A 129 0.59 11.82 -11.24
N ASP A 130 -0.69 11.69 -10.86
CA ASP A 130 -1.09 11.04 -9.62
C ASP A 130 -0.64 9.58 -9.60
N LEU A 131 -0.90 8.82 -10.68
CA LEU A 131 -0.44 7.43 -10.81
C LEU A 131 1.08 7.29 -10.73
N SER A 132 1.83 8.18 -11.38
CA SER A 132 3.31 8.11 -11.43
C SER A 132 3.96 8.22 -10.07
N SER A 133 3.25 8.82 -9.11
CA SER A 133 3.70 8.95 -7.73
C SER A 133 3.39 7.73 -6.86
N CYS A 134 2.68 6.73 -7.39
CA CYS A 134 2.25 5.54 -6.66
C CYS A 134 3.14 4.32 -6.97
N ASP A 135 3.45 3.53 -5.94
CA ASP A 135 4.23 2.30 -6.05
C ASP A 135 3.34 1.08 -6.39
N ALA A 136 2.08 1.12 -5.95
CA ALA A 136 1.03 0.15 -6.27
C ALA A 136 -0.33 0.84 -6.35
N LEU A 137 -1.30 0.18 -6.99
CA LEU A 137 -2.67 0.64 -7.12
C LEU A 137 -3.65 -0.33 -6.45
N ILE A 138 -4.66 0.21 -5.78
CA ILE A 138 -5.85 -0.51 -5.35
C ILE A 138 -7.03 -0.02 -6.19
N GLN A 139 -7.54 -0.88 -7.06
CA GLN A 139 -8.77 -0.66 -7.79
C GLN A 139 -9.97 -1.10 -6.93
N VAL A 140 -10.81 -0.13 -6.59
CA VAL A 140 -12.10 -0.37 -5.93
C VAL A 140 -13.12 -0.75 -7.00
N ILE A 141 -13.66 -1.96 -6.91
CA ILE A 141 -14.66 -2.54 -7.82
C ILE A 141 -15.95 -2.79 -7.05
N ASP A 142 -17.09 -2.63 -7.71
CA ASP A 142 -18.41 -2.89 -7.14
C ASP A 142 -18.76 -4.38 -7.13
N ALA A 143 -18.58 -5.04 -5.98
CA ALA A 143 -18.87 -6.45 -5.80
C ALA A 143 -20.36 -6.81 -5.83
N ALA A 144 -21.23 -5.81 -5.65
CA ALA A 144 -22.67 -5.98 -5.58
C ALA A 144 -23.40 -5.61 -6.88
N GLY A 145 -22.64 -5.25 -7.93
CA GLY A 145 -23.19 -4.90 -9.24
C GLY A 145 -24.15 -3.72 -9.19
N THR A 146 -23.94 -2.78 -8.25
CA THR A 146 -24.88 -1.66 -8.05
C THR A 146 -24.73 -0.53 -9.07
N THR A 147 -23.73 -0.62 -9.95
CA THR A 147 -23.34 0.43 -10.88
C THR A 147 -23.01 -0.12 -12.27
N ASP A 148 -23.36 0.63 -13.32
CA ASP A 148 -22.94 0.35 -14.70
C ASP A 148 -21.44 0.67 -14.92
N ILE A 149 -20.92 0.48 -16.14
CA ILE A 149 -19.51 0.71 -16.48
C ILE A 149 -19.07 2.19 -16.34
N GLU A 150 -20.02 3.14 -16.43
CA GLU A 150 -19.75 4.57 -16.23
C GLU A 150 -19.83 4.97 -14.74
N GLY A 151 -20.31 4.08 -13.88
CA GLY A 151 -20.52 4.32 -12.46
C GLY A 151 -21.91 4.87 -12.13
N ASN A 152 -22.88 4.81 -13.04
CA ASN A 152 -24.25 5.21 -12.73
C ASN A 152 -24.96 4.13 -11.92
N PRO A 153 -25.71 4.48 -10.86
CA PRO A 153 -26.42 3.50 -10.04
C PRO A 153 -27.54 2.78 -10.81
N ILE A 154 -27.57 1.45 -10.75
CA ILE A 154 -28.59 0.60 -11.39
C ILE A 154 -29.38 -0.29 -10.41
N GLY A 155 -29.06 -0.21 -9.11
CA GLY A 155 -29.65 -1.07 -8.06
C GLY A 155 -28.84 -2.35 -7.84
N VAL A 156 -29.10 -3.07 -6.74
CA VAL A 156 -28.34 -4.27 -6.39
C VAL A 156 -28.59 -5.37 -7.42
N GLY A 157 -27.53 -5.97 -7.95
CA GLY A 157 -27.65 -7.08 -8.88
C GLY A 157 -28.22 -8.32 -8.17
N GLU A 158 -29.19 -8.97 -8.81
CA GLU A 158 -29.83 -10.17 -8.26
C GLU A 158 -29.17 -11.46 -8.77
N ASP A 159 -28.58 -11.43 -9.98
CA ASP A 159 -27.93 -12.57 -10.62
C ASP A 159 -26.40 -12.55 -10.38
N GLU A 160 -25.89 -13.61 -9.74
CA GLU A 160 -24.47 -13.74 -9.38
C GLU A 160 -23.55 -13.77 -10.62
N GLU A 161 -24.00 -14.34 -11.74
CA GLU A 161 -23.20 -14.46 -12.96
C GLU A 161 -23.12 -13.12 -13.69
N GLU A 162 -24.24 -12.41 -13.81
CA GLU A 162 -24.26 -11.06 -14.41
C GLU A 162 -23.39 -10.09 -13.61
N VAL A 163 -23.46 -10.12 -12.27
CA VAL A 163 -22.62 -9.28 -11.42
C VAL A 163 -21.15 -9.65 -11.56
N ALA A 164 -20.81 -10.95 -11.55
CA ALA A 164 -19.42 -11.36 -11.73
C ALA A 164 -18.86 -10.94 -13.09
N GLN A 165 -19.65 -11.03 -14.16
CA GLN A 165 -19.25 -10.58 -15.49
C GLN A 165 -19.03 -9.06 -15.53
N ALA A 166 -19.93 -8.27 -14.93
CA ALA A 166 -19.77 -6.83 -14.82
C ALA A 166 -18.50 -6.43 -14.05
N MET A 167 -18.15 -7.16 -12.99
CA MET A 167 -16.89 -6.94 -12.27
C MET A 167 -15.66 -7.22 -13.14
N VAL A 168 -15.69 -8.27 -13.96
CA VAL A 168 -14.61 -8.60 -14.90
C VAL A 168 -14.44 -7.50 -15.93
N GLU A 169 -15.53 -6.99 -16.50
CA GLU A 169 -15.50 -5.90 -17.46
C GLU A 169 -14.94 -4.60 -16.84
N GLU A 170 -15.33 -4.28 -15.61
CA GLU A 170 -14.79 -3.13 -14.87
C GLU A 170 -13.29 -3.25 -14.60
N TYR A 171 -12.82 -4.44 -14.22
CA TYR A 171 -11.40 -4.73 -14.04
C TYR A 171 -10.62 -4.58 -15.36
N ASP A 172 -11.08 -5.25 -16.42
CA ASP A 172 -10.41 -5.27 -17.72
C ASP A 172 -10.39 -3.89 -18.38
N PHE A 173 -11.41 -3.07 -18.15
CA PHE A 173 -11.48 -1.70 -18.64
C PHE A 173 -10.29 -0.86 -18.15
N LEU A 174 -10.04 -0.83 -16.84
CA LEU A 174 -8.95 -0.02 -16.27
C LEU A 174 -7.58 -0.45 -16.82
N ILE A 175 -7.33 -1.75 -16.84
CA ILE A 175 -6.05 -2.32 -17.30
C ILE A 175 -5.82 -2.01 -18.76
N THR A 176 -6.87 -2.15 -19.57
CA THR A 176 -6.80 -1.88 -21.01
C THR A 176 -6.55 -0.40 -21.28
N GLU A 177 -7.19 0.52 -20.55
CA GLU A 177 -6.97 1.96 -20.72
C GLU A 177 -5.54 2.38 -20.36
N ILE A 178 -4.99 1.91 -19.23
CA ILE A 178 -3.61 2.24 -18.85
C ILE A 178 -2.61 1.64 -19.85
N ALA A 179 -2.84 0.40 -20.31
CA ALA A 179 -1.99 -0.22 -21.33
C ALA A 179 -2.07 0.51 -22.68
N ALA A 180 -3.25 0.88 -23.14
CA ALA A 180 -3.43 1.65 -24.39
C ALA A 180 -2.74 3.02 -24.32
N TRP A 181 -2.75 3.66 -23.15
CA TRP A 181 -2.01 4.90 -22.96
C TRP A 181 -0.49 4.69 -22.97
N ILE A 182 0.03 3.65 -22.29
CA ILE A 182 1.46 3.30 -22.36
C ILE A 182 1.88 3.00 -23.80
N GLN A 183 1.04 2.29 -24.55
CA GLN A 183 1.24 2.04 -25.97
C GLN A 183 1.41 3.35 -26.74
N GLY A 184 0.50 4.33 -26.54
CA GLY A 184 0.58 5.64 -27.18
C GLY A 184 1.89 6.40 -26.87
N ILE A 185 2.40 6.32 -25.64
CA ILE A 185 3.71 6.93 -25.28
C ILE A 185 4.86 6.27 -26.04
N ILE A 186 4.85 4.95 -26.14
CA ILE A 186 5.94 4.19 -26.76
C ILE A 186 5.94 4.41 -28.28
N GLU A 187 4.76 4.46 -28.88
CA GLU A 187 4.55 4.74 -30.30
C GLU A 187 5.03 6.13 -30.71
N GLU A 188 4.93 7.11 -29.80
CA GLU A 188 5.38 8.48 -30.03
C GLU A 188 6.91 8.56 -30.20
N GLY A 189 7.37 8.32 -31.42
CA GLY A 189 8.79 8.29 -31.78
C GLY A 189 9.43 6.90 -31.72
N TRP A 190 8.63 5.83 -31.88
CA TRP A 190 9.09 4.45 -31.99
C TRP A 190 10.23 4.25 -33.01
N GLN A 191 10.20 5.01 -34.12
CA GLN A 191 11.26 5.01 -35.14
C GLN A 191 12.65 5.38 -34.58
N ARG A 192 12.73 6.17 -33.50
CA ARG A 192 13.99 6.40 -32.78
C ARG A 192 14.39 5.18 -31.97
N GLY A 193 13.45 4.57 -31.24
CA GLY A 193 13.67 3.33 -30.48
C GLY A 193 14.21 2.20 -31.35
N VAL A 194 13.63 1.99 -32.54
CA VAL A 194 14.10 1.02 -33.54
C VAL A 194 15.59 1.20 -33.88
N ARG A 195 16.07 2.44 -33.99
CA ARG A 195 17.49 2.73 -34.28
C ARG A 195 18.40 2.39 -33.09
N HIS A 196 17.93 2.59 -31.86
CA HIS A 196 18.66 2.19 -30.66
C HIS A 196 18.83 0.66 -30.60
N VAL A 197 17.78 -0.09 -30.92
CA VAL A 197 17.84 -1.56 -30.98
C VAL A 197 18.83 -2.03 -32.06
N GLN A 198 18.84 -1.40 -33.23
CA GLN A 198 19.79 -1.77 -34.29
C GLN A 198 21.25 -1.55 -33.90
N ALA A 199 21.53 -0.68 -32.93
CA ALA A 199 22.88 -0.37 -32.46
C ALA A 199 23.31 -1.20 -31.23
N GLU A 200 22.39 -1.44 -30.29
CA GLU A 200 22.69 -2.05 -28.97
C GLU A 200 21.79 -3.25 -28.61
N ASP A 201 21.06 -3.80 -29.59
CA ASP A 201 20.16 -4.93 -29.42
C ASP A 201 19.11 -4.67 -28.30
N ASP A 202 18.74 -5.70 -27.54
CA ASP A 202 17.83 -5.64 -26.41
C ASP A 202 18.13 -4.54 -25.38
N LYS A 203 19.41 -4.22 -25.18
CA LYS A 203 19.82 -3.15 -24.25
C LYS A 203 19.34 -1.79 -24.75
N GLY A 204 19.43 -1.56 -26.06
CA GLY A 204 18.94 -0.33 -26.69
C GLY A 204 17.42 -0.17 -26.58
N LEU A 205 16.66 -1.26 -26.64
CA LEU A 205 15.21 -1.23 -26.42
C LEU A 205 14.88 -0.84 -24.98
N GLY A 206 15.57 -1.45 -24.01
CA GLY A 206 15.38 -1.15 -22.59
C GLY A 206 15.67 0.31 -22.26
N GLU A 207 16.76 0.87 -22.78
CA GLU A 207 17.11 2.29 -22.58
C GLU A 207 16.06 3.23 -23.20
N TYR A 208 15.60 2.95 -24.41
CA TYR A 208 14.53 3.73 -25.06
C TYR A 208 13.24 3.72 -24.23
N LEU A 209 12.78 2.53 -23.81
CA LEU A 209 11.55 2.40 -23.03
C LEU A 209 11.67 3.11 -21.68
N HIS A 210 12.82 3.00 -21.02
CA HIS A 210 13.07 3.72 -19.78
C HIS A 210 13.04 5.25 -19.98
N GLU A 211 13.69 5.77 -21.03
CA GLU A 211 13.66 7.21 -21.35
C GLU A 211 12.24 7.71 -21.56
N ARG A 212 11.38 6.93 -22.24
CA ARG A 212 9.99 7.32 -22.49
C ARG A 212 9.08 7.21 -21.28
N LEU A 213 9.32 6.22 -20.43
CA LEU A 213 8.44 5.91 -19.30
C LEU A 213 9.02 6.41 -17.96
N THR A 214 10.13 7.15 -17.96
CA THR A 214 10.71 7.70 -16.72
C THR A 214 9.76 8.67 -16.03
N GLY A 215 8.94 9.41 -16.79
CA GLY A 215 7.97 10.36 -16.25
C GLY A 215 6.79 9.71 -15.53
N ILE A 216 6.70 8.37 -15.56
CA ILE A 216 5.55 7.61 -15.06
C ILE A 216 5.98 6.55 -14.03
N GLY A 217 7.20 6.67 -13.48
CA GLY A 217 7.71 5.80 -12.42
C GLY A 217 8.39 4.51 -12.91
N SER A 218 8.77 4.44 -14.20
CA SER A 218 9.55 3.29 -14.70
C SER A 218 10.98 3.30 -14.16
N THR A 219 11.53 2.11 -13.95
CA THR A 219 12.92 1.91 -13.55
C THR A 219 13.59 0.89 -14.48
N PRO A 220 14.93 0.90 -14.63
CA PRO A 220 15.60 -0.07 -15.49
C PRO A 220 15.24 -1.53 -15.14
N THR A 221 15.10 -1.83 -13.85
CA THR A 221 14.68 -3.16 -13.34
C THR A 221 13.26 -3.51 -13.77
N LYS A 222 12.30 -2.57 -13.63
CA LYS A 222 10.91 -2.77 -14.06
C LYS A 222 10.83 -3.00 -15.58
N ILE A 223 11.59 -2.23 -16.37
CA ILE A 223 11.64 -2.39 -17.83
C ILE A 223 12.24 -3.73 -18.23
N SER A 224 13.35 -4.16 -17.63
CA SER A 224 13.97 -5.46 -17.91
C SER A 224 12.99 -6.60 -17.63
N ARG A 225 12.35 -6.59 -16.45
CA ARG A 225 11.34 -7.60 -16.06
C ARG A 225 10.16 -7.64 -17.03
N ALA A 226 9.67 -6.49 -17.47
CA ALA A 226 8.59 -6.41 -18.45
C ALA A 226 9.00 -7.02 -19.80
N LEU A 227 10.19 -6.68 -20.30
CA LEU A 227 10.73 -7.21 -21.55
C LEU A 227 10.96 -8.73 -21.50
N GLU A 228 11.47 -9.25 -20.38
CA GLU A 228 11.64 -10.68 -20.16
C GLU A 228 10.29 -11.42 -20.20
N GLY A 229 9.28 -10.90 -19.48
CA GLY A 229 7.93 -11.47 -19.48
C GLY A 229 7.28 -11.45 -20.86
N PHE A 230 7.41 -10.33 -21.57
CA PHE A 230 6.95 -10.16 -22.95
C PHE A 230 7.57 -11.19 -23.89
N LYS A 231 8.90 -11.38 -23.81
CA LYS A 231 9.63 -12.35 -24.64
C LYS A 231 9.24 -13.80 -24.35
N ALA A 232 9.09 -14.13 -23.07
CA ALA A 232 8.74 -15.48 -22.65
C ALA A 232 7.36 -15.92 -23.18
N GLN A 233 6.37 -15.02 -23.22
CA GLN A 233 5.02 -15.36 -23.64
C GLN A 233 4.82 -15.41 -25.15
N ASN A 234 5.60 -14.64 -25.91
CA ASN A 234 5.33 -14.42 -27.33
C ASN A 234 6.40 -14.99 -28.27
N ASN A 235 7.47 -15.61 -27.72
CA ASN A 235 8.51 -16.34 -28.47
C ASN A 235 8.98 -15.59 -29.74
N TYR A 236 9.46 -14.36 -29.56
CA TYR A 236 9.77 -13.45 -30.66
C TYR A 236 10.97 -13.90 -31.50
N GLU A 237 10.72 -14.18 -32.78
CA GLU A 237 11.76 -14.24 -33.82
C GLU A 237 11.83 -12.95 -34.65
N SER A 238 10.78 -12.10 -34.60
CA SER A 238 10.70 -10.87 -35.40
C SER A 238 11.27 -9.64 -34.67
N PRO A 239 12.09 -8.83 -35.35
CA PRO A 239 12.74 -7.67 -34.76
C PRO A 239 11.76 -6.50 -34.50
N PRO A 240 12.08 -5.55 -33.60
CA PRO A 240 11.15 -4.48 -33.19
C PRO A 240 10.61 -3.55 -34.29
N TRP A 241 11.26 -3.49 -35.45
CA TRP A 241 10.76 -2.72 -36.60
C TRP A 241 9.67 -3.41 -37.42
N GLU A 242 9.41 -4.69 -37.15
CA GLU A 242 8.35 -5.49 -37.79
C GLU A 242 7.13 -5.67 -36.87
N TRP A 243 7.17 -5.12 -35.66
CA TRP A 243 6.08 -5.26 -34.70
C TRP A 243 4.84 -4.51 -35.16
N ASP A 244 3.70 -5.21 -35.14
CA ASP A 244 2.38 -4.66 -35.43
C ASP A 244 1.74 -4.09 -34.15
N ASP A 245 0.56 -3.48 -34.31
CA ASP A 245 -0.21 -2.92 -33.19
C ASP A 245 -0.52 -3.96 -32.10
N THR A 246 -0.72 -5.22 -32.49
CA THR A 246 -1.03 -6.31 -31.54
C THR A 246 0.17 -6.56 -30.62
N LEU A 247 1.36 -6.67 -31.18
CA LEU A 247 2.58 -6.85 -30.38
C LEU A 247 2.90 -5.63 -29.53
N MET A 248 2.68 -4.41 -30.05
CA MET A 248 2.85 -3.18 -29.27
C MET A 248 1.91 -3.12 -28.08
N ARG A 249 0.66 -3.56 -28.24
CA ARG A 249 -0.34 -3.66 -27.18
C ARG A 249 0.08 -4.66 -26.10
N GLU A 250 0.57 -5.83 -26.50
CA GLU A 250 1.09 -6.83 -25.55
C GLU A 250 2.30 -6.31 -24.77
N LEU A 251 3.25 -5.64 -25.45
CA LEU A 251 4.38 -4.99 -24.79
C LEU A 251 3.90 -3.99 -23.75
N ALA A 252 2.92 -3.16 -24.10
CA ALA A 252 2.35 -2.17 -23.19
C ALA A 252 1.64 -2.83 -22.00
N ARG A 253 0.97 -3.98 -22.17
CA ARG A 253 0.39 -4.76 -21.05
C ARG A 253 1.46 -5.24 -20.08
N HIS A 254 2.58 -5.76 -20.59
CA HIS A 254 3.71 -6.20 -19.75
C HIS A 254 4.37 -5.03 -19.02
N LEU A 255 4.60 -3.91 -19.70
CA LEU A 255 5.14 -2.70 -19.10
C LEU A 255 4.22 -2.14 -18.02
N ARG A 256 2.91 -2.09 -18.27
CA ARG A 256 1.92 -1.73 -17.26
C ARG A 256 2.02 -2.65 -16.04
N SER A 257 2.18 -3.96 -16.23
CA SER A 257 2.30 -4.92 -15.11
C SER A 257 3.50 -4.66 -14.22
N ALA A 258 4.63 -4.31 -14.83
CA ALA A 258 5.84 -4.02 -14.07
C ALA A 258 5.82 -2.62 -13.43
N ILE A 259 5.20 -1.64 -14.08
CA ILE A 259 5.20 -0.24 -13.62
C ILE A 259 4.12 -0.01 -12.56
N PHE A 260 2.91 -0.51 -12.81
CA PHE A 260 1.72 -0.34 -11.97
C PHE A 260 1.13 -1.70 -11.57
N PRO A 261 1.63 -2.32 -10.49
CA PRO A 261 0.94 -3.44 -9.84
C PRO A 261 -0.47 -3.00 -9.42
N ILE A 262 -1.49 -3.82 -9.73
CA ILE A 262 -2.89 -3.53 -9.41
C ILE A 262 -3.45 -4.62 -8.50
N HIS A 263 -4.04 -4.20 -7.40
CA HIS A 263 -4.75 -5.02 -6.42
C HIS A 263 -6.20 -4.57 -6.33
N ILE A 264 -7.10 -5.46 -5.91
CA ILE A 264 -8.55 -5.27 -6.03
C ILE A 264 -9.21 -5.24 -4.66
N ALA A 265 -9.91 -4.14 -4.40
CA ALA A 265 -10.90 -4.03 -3.34
C ALA A 265 -12.27 -4.34 -3.94
N ALA A 266 -12.78 -5.57 -3.74
CA ALA A 266 -14.13 -5.95 -4.13
C ALA A 266 -15.12 -5.37 -3.11
N ASN A 267 -15.44 -4.08 -3.26
CA ASN A 267 -16.19 -3.30 -2.29
C ASN A 267 -17.70 -3.52 -2.39
N LYS A 268 -18.43 -3.20 -1.32
CA LYS A 268 -19.87 -3.51 -1.15
C LYS A 268 -20.14 -5.01 -0.99
N ALA A 269 -19.15 -5.75 -0.48
CA ALA A 269 -19.24 -7.20 -0.29
C ALA A 269 -20.39 -7.61 0.66
N GLU A 270 -20.82 -6.73 1.55
CA GLU A 270 -21.88 -6.96 2.55
C GLU A 270 -23.28 -7.10 1.95
N ILE A 271 -23.48 -6.59 0.73
CA ILE A 271 -24.75 -6.64 -0.03
C ILE A 271 -24.61 -7.40 -1.36
N ALA A 272 -23.45 -7.99 -1.65
CA ALA A 272 -23.24 -8.72 -2.88
C ALA A 272 -24.06 -10.03 -2.92
N PRO A 273 -24.56 -10.45 -4.11
CA PRO A 273 -25.22 -11.73 -4.28
C PRO A 273 -24.19 -12.86 -4.25
N GLY A 274 -23.87 -13.36 -3.05
CA GLY A 274 -22.89 -14.44 -2.89
C GLY A 274 -21.45 -13.95 -2.87
N ARG A 275 -20.54 -14.71 -3.51
CA ARG A 275 -19.10 -14.38 -3.57
C ARG A 275 -18.69 -14.17 -5.02
N THR A 276 -19.35 -13.23 -5.69
CA THR A 276 -19.16 -12.82 -7.09
C THR A 276 -17.69 -12.63 -7.46
N TRP A 277 -16.91 -12.02 -6.55
CA TRP A 277 -15.47 -11.78 -6.70
C TRP A 277 -14.60 -13.03 -6.83
N SER A 278 -15.12 -14.23 -6.50
CA SER A 278 -14.40 -15.49 -6.68
C SER A 278 -14.02 -15.74 -8.14
N ARG A 279 -14.86 -15.33 -9.10
CA ARG A 279 -14.60 -15.44 -10.55
C ARG A 279 -13.37 -14.67 -11.00
N LEU A 280 -13.05 -13.58 -10.31
CA LEU A 280 -11.91 -12.72 -10.60
C LEU A 280 -10.61 -13.20 -9.93
N THR A 281 -10.71 -14.07 -8.94
CA THR A 281 -9.57 -14.44 -8.08
C THR A 281 -8.44 -15.09 -8.88
N ASP A 282 -8.76 -16.08 -9.72
CA ASP A 282 -7.75 -16.78 -10.54
C ASP A 282 -7.08 -15.83 -11.54
N LYS A 283 -7.86 -14.94 -12.17
CA LYS A 283 -7.35 -13.97 -13.13
C LYS A 283 -6.40 -12.96 -12.47
N ILE A 284 -6.79 -12.42 -11.33
CA ILE A 284 -5.99 -11.42 -10.61
C ILE A 284 -4.72 -12.05 -10.04
N THR A 285 -4.83 -13.24 -9.45
CA THR A 285 -3.66 -13.94 -8.87
C THR A 285 -2.67 -14.39 -9.95
N ALA A 286 -3.14 -14.75 -11.15
CA ALA A 286 -2.27 -15.03 -12.30
C ALA A 286 -1.43 -13.80 -12.72
N ASP A 287 -1.99 -12.59 -12.59
CA ASP A 287 -1.29 -11.33 -12.85
C ASP A 287 -0.47 -10.83 -11.64
N GLY A 288 -0.39 -11.61 -10.55
CA GLY A 288 0.32 -11.26 -9.32
C GLY A 288 -0.41 -10.22 -8.46
N GLY A 289 -1.66 -9.92 -8.77
CA GLY A 289 -2.52 -9.04 -7.99
C GLY A 289 -3.11 -9.74 -6.76
N LEU A 290 -3.67 -8.93 -5.87
CA LEU A 290 -4.39 -9.39 -4.68
C LEU A 290 -5.87 -9.04 -4.84
N LEU A 291 -6.78 -9.86 -4.34
CA LEU A 291 -8.20 -9.52 -4.25
C LEU A 291 -8.68 -9.72 -2.81
N VAL A 292 -9.31 -8.69 -2.25
CA VAL A 292 -9.93 -8.75 -0.92
C VAL A 292 -11.36 -8.19 -1.01
N PRO A 293 -12.37 -8.91 -0.49
CA PRO A 293 -13.71 -8.34 -0.33
C PRO A 293 -13.67 -7.22 0.70
N CYS A 294 -14.28 -6.09 0.37
CA CYS A 294 -14.27 -4.90 1.21
C CYS A 294 -15.68 -4.42 1.56
N TYR A 295 -15.81 -3.91 2.79
CA TYR A 295 -16.98 -3.20 3.29
C TYR A 295 -16.55 -1.80 3.77
N ALA A 296 -16.28 -0.90 2.82
CA ALA A 296 -15.72 0.42 3.10
C ALA A 296 -16.63 1.31 3.96
N ASP A 297 -17.95 1.23 3.76
CA ASP A 297 -18.90 2.03 4.55
C ASP A 297 -18.95 1.55 6.01
N GLY A 298 -18.80 0.24 6.23
CA GLY A 298 -18.66 -0.34 7.56
C GLY A 298 -17.38 0.11 8.25
N GLU A 299 -16.24 0.08 7.56
CA GLU A 299 -14.97 0.59 8.08
C GLU A 299 -15.10 2.07 8.48
N LEU A 300 -15.70 2.88 7.59
CA LEU A 300 -15.93 4.30 7.85
C LEU A 300 -16.78 4.53 9.11
N ALA A 301 -17.83 3.72 9.29
CA ALA A 301 -18.68 3.77 10.47
C ALA A 301 -17.93 3.38 11.75
N LEU A 302 -17.11 2.32 11.72
CA LEU A 302 -16.26 1.89 12.84
C LEU A 302 -15.26 2.98 13.23
N CYS A 303 -14.56 3.57 12.26
CA CYS A 303 -13.59 4.63 12.52
C CYS A 303 -14.26 5.87 13.15
N LYS A 304 -15.44 6.27 12.66
CA LYS A 304 -16.20 7.39 13.22
C LYS A 304 -16.70 7.10 14.63
N ALA A 305 -17.22 5.89 14.88
CA ALA A 305 -17.69 5.47 16.19
C ALA A 305 -16.54 5.40 17.21
N ARG A 306 -15.37 4.88 16.81
CA ARG A 306 -14.14 4.90 17.62
C ARG A 306 -13.72 6.32 17.97
N LYS A 307 -13.70 7.23 16.99
CA LYS A 307 -13.36 8.65 17.21
C LYS A 307 -14.33 9.35 18.17
N ALA A 308 -15.60 8.93 18.16
CA ALA A 308 -16.60 9.40 19.10
C ALA A 308 -16.53 8.72 20.49
N GLY A 309 -15.58 7.80 20.72
CA GLY A 309 -15.44 7.05 21.97
C GLY A 309 -16.54 6.02 22.23
N LEU A 310 -17.26 5.59 21.19
CA LEU A 310 -18.39 4.67 21.31
C LEU A 310 -17.98 3.19 21.30
N LEU A 311 -16.80 2.89 20.77
CA LEU A 311 -16.28 1.53 20.65
C LEU A 311 -14.74 1.53 20.66
N ASN A 312 -14.16 0.36 20.98
CA ASN A 312 -12.75 0.04 20.79
C ASN A 312 -12.62 -0.85 19.55
N TYR A 313 -11.87 -0.39 18.57
CA TYR A 313 -11.65 -1.08 17.30
C TYR A 313 -10.24 -0.77 16.79
N VAL A 314 -9.51 -1.79 16.35
CA VAL A 314 -8.27 -1.62 15.61
C VAL A 314 -8.57 -1.84 14.12
N PRO A 315 -8.14 -0.93 13.21
CA PRO A 315 -8.36 -1.11 11.78
C PRO A 315 -7.91 -2.48 11.29
N GLY A 316 -8.84 -3.21 10.66
CA GLY A 316 -8.63 -4.57 10.15
C GLY A 316 -9.12 -5.70 11.06
N ASP A 317 -9.52 -5.41 12.30
CA ASP A 317 -10.08 -6.43 13.19
C ASP A 317 -11.42 -6.96 12.65
N ALA A 318 -11.69 -8.23 12.94
CA ALA A 318 -12.94 -8.89 12.60
C ALA A 318 -14.06 -8.62 13.61
N ASP A 319 -13.76 -7.92 14.71
CA ASP A 319 -14.70 -7.61 15.78
C ASP A 319 -14.33 -6.28 16.45
N PHE A 320 -15.21 -5.77 17.32
CA PHE A 320 -14.98 -4.59 18.14
C PHE A 320 -15.61 -4.77 19.52
N THR A 321 -15.13 -4.02 20.50
CA THR A 321 -15.71 -4.02 21.86
C THR A 321 -16.32 -2.67 22.19
N ILE A 322 -17.31 -2.66 23.07
CA ILE A 322 -17.95 -1.43 23.56
C ILE A 322 -17.40 -1.15 24.97
N PRO A 323 -16.82 0.03 25.23
CA PRO A 323 -16.33 0.40 26.56
C PRO A 323 -17.42 0.34 27.64
N ASP A 324 -17.04 -0.08 28.84
CA ASP A 324 -17.93 -0.09 30.00
C ASP A 324 -18.41 1.34 30.31
N GLY A 325 -19.73 1.55 30.22
CA GLY A 325 -20.36 2.85 30.45
C GLY A 325 -20.64 3.69 29.19
N ALA A 326 -20.36 3.19 27.99
CA ALA A 326 -20.76 3.87 26.75
C ALA A 326 -22.29 4.00 26.66
N GLN A 327 -22.79 5.23 26.59
CA GLN A 327 -24.23 5.50 26.46
C GLN A 327 -24.63 5.51 24.98
N LEU A 328 -25.09 4.36 24.49
CA LEU A 328 -25.59 4.21 23.13
C LEU A 328 -27.09 4.47 23.06
N THR A 329 -27.51 5.29 22.10
CA THR A 329 -28.93 5.40 21.76
C THR A 329 -29.42 4.10 21.09
N PRO A 330 -30.72 3.76 21.17
CA PRO A 330 -31.25 2.55 20.53
C PRO A 330 -30.91 2.42 19.03
N PRO A 331 -30.92 3.50 18.21
CA PRO A 331 -30.47 3.44 16.82
C PRO A 331 -28.97 3.15 16.67
N GLN A 332 -28.12 3.71 17.55
CA GLN A 332 -26.68 3.43 17.51
C GLN A 332 -26.39 1.98 17.87
N GLN A 333 -27.05 1.43 18.89
CA GLN A 333 -26.91 0.02 19.25
C GLN A 333 -27.33 -0.87 18.08
N ALA A 334 -28.51 -0.64 17.50
CA ALA A 334 -28.99 -1.44 16.36
C ALA A 334 -28.05 -1.36 15.15
N GLY A 335 -27.46 -0.19 14.91
CA GLY A 335 -26.46 0.03 13.85
C GLY A 335 -25.17 -0.77 14.10
N LEU A 336 -24.63 -0.72 15.32
CA LEU A 336 -23.45 -1.49 15.71
C LEU A 336 -23.71 -2.99 15.68
N ASP A 337 -24.88 -3.45 16.13
CA ASP A 337 -25.27 -4.86 16.07
C ASP A 337 -25.39 -5.36 14.62
N HIS A 338 -25.82 -4.50 13.69
CA HIS A 338 -25.87 -4.83 12.27
C HIS A 338 -24.46 -4.92 11.68
N LEU A 339 -23.62 -3.95 12.01
CA LEU A 339 -22.23 -3.86 11.59
C LEU A 339 -21.42 -5.08 12.06
N GLY A 340 -21.54 -5.45 13.34
CA GLY A 340 -20.90 -6.62 13.94
C GLY A 340 -21.26 -7.93 13.24
N ARG A 341 -22.54 -8.12 12.89
CA ARG A 341 -22.96 -9.31 12.11
C ARG A 341 -22.29 -9.36 10.74
N LYS A 342 -22.26 -8.24 10.02
CA LYS A 342 -21.62 -8.17 8.69
C LYS A 342 -20.10 -8.35 8.75
N LEU A 343 -19.45 -7.83 9.78
CA LEU A 343 -18.03 -8.07 10.05
C LEU A 343 -17.74 -9.56 10.24
N GLN A 344 -18.54 -10.26 11.04
CA GLN A 344 -18.37 -11.71 11.26
C GLN A 344 -18.59 -12.52 9.98
N ASP A 345 -19.59 -12.18 9.18
CA ASP A 345 -19.88 -12.85 7.90
C ASP A 345 -18.72 -12.73 6.89
N LEU A 346 -18.06 -11.56 6.86
CA LEU A 346 -16.96 -11.26 5.94
C LEU A 346 -15.57 -11.57 6.51
N GLY A 347 -15.44 -11.75 7.83
CA GLY A 347 -14.16 -11.89 8.53
C GLY A 347 -13.39 -10.57 8.66
N GLY A 348 -14.12 -9.47 8.88
CA GLY A 348 -13.62 -8.10 8.92
C GLY A 348 -14.10 -7.25 7.74
N THR A 349 -13.70 -5.97 7.71
CA THR A 349 -14.08 -5.03 6.63
C THR A 349 -13.22 -5.17 5.39
N GLY A 350 -12.04 -5.80 5.48
CA GLY A 350 -11.12 -5.99 4.37
C GLY A 350 -10.31 -4.75 3.95
N VAL A 351 -10.64 -3.54 4.41
CA VAL A 351 -9.98 -2.29 3.98
C VAL A 351 -8.53 -2.25 4.45
N ALA A 352 -8.29 -2.22 5.77
CA ALA A 352 -6.94 -2.20 6.32
C ALA A 352 -6.17 -3.48 5.94
N LYS A 353 -6.85 -4.63 5.89
CA LYS A 353 -6.27 -5.91 5.46
C LYS A 353 -5.68 -5.81 4.05
N LEU A 354 -6.44 -5.31 3.08
CA LEU A 354 -5.94 -5.18 1.70
C LEU A 354 -4.73 -4.26 1.64
N ILE A 355 -4.79 -3.09 2.29
CA ILE A 355 -3.68 -2.13 2.27
C ILE A 355 -2.44 -2.75 2.93
N SER A 356 -2.58 -3.48 4.04
CA SER A 356 -1.48 -4.19 4.70
C SER A 356 -0.87 -5.28 3.81
N LEU A 357 -1.70 -6.09 3.13
CA LEU A 357 -1.20 -7.12 2.20
C LEU A 357 -0.46 -6.47 1.02
N VAL A 358 -0.97 -5.35 0.50
CA VAL A 358 -0.28 -4.60 -0.57
C VAL A 358 1.06 -4.07 -0.09
N LEU A 359 1.10 -3.47 1.10
CA LEU A 359 2.32 -2.88 1.64
C LEU A 359 3.38 -3.93 1.99
N TYR A 360 3.02 -4.91 2.81
CA TYR A 360 3.99 -5.84 3.38
C TYR A 360 4.28 -7.02 2.47
N ASP A 361 3.28 -7.55 1.75
CA ASP A 361 3.46 -8.74 0.92
C ASP A 361 3.75 -8.40 -0.55
N ALA A 362 2.92 -7.54 -1.16
CA ALA A 362 3.06 -7.26 -2.60
C ALA A 362 4.21 -6.31 -2.92
N LEU A 363 4.37 -5.26 -2.11
CA LEU A 363 5.49 -4.32 -2.19
C LEU A 363 6.70 -4.76 -1.39
N ASP A 364 6.61 -5.86 -0.63
CA ASP A 364 7.71 -6.45 0.14
C ASP A 364 8.37 -5.42 1.07
N HIS A 365 7.60 -4.87 2.02
CA HIS A 365 8.10 -3.90 3.02
C HIS A 365 8.10 -4.48 4.43
N ILE A 366 9.02 -3.98 5.24
CA ILE A 366 9.20 -4.34 6.64
C ILE A 366 9.14 -3.09 7.54
N VAL A 367 8.92 -3.29 8.83
CA VAL A 367 8.94 -2.22 9.83
C VAL A 367 10.21 -2.32 10.66
N THR A 368 10.96 -1.22 10.72
CA THR A 368 12.21 -1.12 11.51
C THR A 368 12.12 0.01 12.54
N TYR A 369 12.87 -0.13 13.64
CA TYR A 369 12.80 0.75 14.79
C TYR A 369 14.17 1.38 15.08
N PRO A 370 14.48 2.56 14.49
CA PRO A 370 15.71 3.26 14.80
C PRO A 370 15.67 3.85 16.22
N VAL A 371 16.77 3.73 16.96
CA VAL A 371 16.91 4.26 18.32
C VAL A 371 18.26 4.94 18.52
N GLN A 372 18.36 5.82 19.51
CA GLN A 372 19.63 6.47 19.86
C GLN A 372 20.38 5.72 20.96
N ASP A 373 19.66 5.08 21.88
CA ASP A 373 20.24 4.28 22.95
C ASP A 373 19.96 2.77 22.81
N GLU A 374 21.03 1.97 22.82
CA GLU A 374 20.98 0.52 22.59
C GLU A 374 20.48 -0.29 23.79
N SER A 375 20.52 0.29 25.00
CA SER A 375 20.16 -0.42 26.24
C SER A 375 18.71 -0.17 26.65
N SER A 376 18.25 1.08 26.47
CA SER A 376 16.89 1.51 26.80
C SER A 376 15.95 1.54 25.60
N TRP A 377 16.50 1.40 24.38
CA TRP A 377 15.79 1.49 23.09
C TRP A 377 15.01 2.80 22.99
N ALA A 378 15.65 3.90 23.40
CA ALA A 378 15.04 5.22 23.48
C ALA A 378 15.80 6.26 22.63
N ASP A 379 15.16 7.40 22.38
CA ASP A 379 15.82 8.60 21.86
C ASP A 379 16.50 9.42 22.98
N GLY A 380 17.11 10.55 22.59
CA GLY A 380 17.75 11.50 23.50
C GLY A 380 16.80 12.19 24.49
N GLU A 381 15.48 12.14 24.27
CA GLU A 381 14.47 12.62 25.21
C GLU A 381 13.99 11.52 26.16
N GLY A 382 14.47 10.28 25.98
CA GLY A 382 14.08 9.12 26.77
C GLY A 382 12.78 8.45 26.31
N LYS A 383 12.24 8.81 25.13
CA LYS A 383 11.06 8.15 24.55
C LYS A 383 11.47 6.80 23.99
N VAL A 384 10.87 5.73 24.50
CA VAL A 384 11.14 4.36 24.07
C VAL A 384 10.52 4.11 22.69
N LEU A 385 11.31 3.58 21.74
CA LEU A 385 10.90 3.24 20.37
C LEU A 385 10.02 4.34 19.74
N PRO A 386 10.55 5.55 19.59
CA PRO A 386 9.77 6.70 19.17
C PRO A 386 9.33 6.57 17.72
N ASP A 387 10.21 6.07 16.87
CA ASP A 387 9.96 5.93 15.43
C ASP A 387 9.80 4.46 15.04
N ALA A 388 8.94 4.23 14.05
CA ALA A 388 8.73 2.95 13.39
C ALA A 388 8.64 3.24 11.90
N LEU A 389 9.68 2.86 11.16
CA LEU A 389 9.85 3.20 9.75
C LEU A 389 9.50 2.00 8.87
N VAL A 390 8.58 2.23 7.93
CA VAL A 390 8.27 1.27 6.87
C VAL A 390 9.31 1.44 5.77
N VAL A 391 10.06 0.38 5.48
CA VAL A 391 11.16 0.39 4.50
C VAL A 391 11.10 -0.87 3.64
N PRO A 392 11.64 -0.87 2.41
CA PRO A 392 11.70 -2.07 1.58
C PRO A 392 12.40 -3.22 2.30
N ASN A 393 11.92 -4.44 2.11
CA ASN A 393 12.67 -5.64 2.47
C ASN A 393 13.99 -5.62 1.68
N ASN A 394 15.09 -6.07 2.29
CA ASN A 394 16.48 -5.86 1.84
C ASN A 394 17.07 -4.46 2.11
N THR A 395 16.36 -3.56 2.80
CA THR A 395 16.96 -2.30 3.26
C THR A 395 18.18 -2.57 4.14
N THR A 396 19.30 -1.94 3.83
CA THR A 396 20.53 -2.06 4.59
C THR A 396 20.59 -1.08 5.77
N ALA A 397 21.46 -1.35 6.74
CA ALA A 397 21.66 -0.45 7.89
C ALA A 397 22.02 0.99 7.48
N LYS A 398 22.76 1.18 6.38
CA LYS A 398 23.08 2.52 5.86
C LYS A 398 21.87 3.19 5.18
N GLU A 399 21.05 2.44 4.47
CA GLU A 399 19.82 2.97 3.87
C GLU A 399 18.79 3.35 4.92
N LEU A 400 18.69 2.58 6.01
CA LEU A 400 17.91 2.99 7.18
C LEU A 400 18.39 4.35 7.72
N ALA A 401 19.70 4.61 7.72
CA ALA A 401 20.23 5.92 8.11
C ALA A 401 19.71 7.05 7.21
N TYR A 402 19.61 6.82 5.89
CA TYR A 402 19.02 7.79 4.96
C TYR A 402 17.53 8.01 5.24
N ALA A 403 16.80 6.95 5.60
CA ALA A 403 15.40 7.03 5.97
C ALA A 403 15.16 7.84 7.25
N VAL A 404 16.12 7.83 8.19
CA VAL A 404 16.07 8.67 9.40
C VAL A 404 16.47 10.11 9.07
N HIS A 405 17.69 10.31 8.55
CA HIS A 405 18.20 11.63 8.17
C HIS A 405 19.45 11.52 7.29
N THR A 406 19.54 12.34 6.24
CA THR A 406 20.68 12.35 5.29
C THR A 406 22.04 12.48 5.98
N ASP A 407 22.18 13.39 6.96
CA ASP A 407 23.44 13.59 7.69
C ASP A 407 23.91 12.33 8.45
N LEU A 408 22.98 11.53 8.99
CA LEU A 408 23.34 10.27 9.67
C LEU A 408 23.92 9.25 8.69
N ALA A 409 23.41 9.23 7.46
CA ALA A 409 23.84 8.31 6.42
C ALA A 409 25.18 8.72 5.80
N ASP A 410 25.37 10.02 5.54
CA ASP A 410 26.62 10.56 5.01
C ASP A 410 27.75 10.43 6.05
N GLY A 411 27.40 10.57 7.34
CA GLY A 411 28.28 10.36 8.47
C GLY A 411 28.42 8.90 8.92
N PHE A 412 27.77 7.92 8.28
CA PHE A 412 27.63 6.56 8.80
C PHE A 412 28.99 5.91 9.11
N ILE A 413 29.13 5.39 10.34
CA ILE A 413 30.32 4.65 10.80
C ILE A 413 29.99 3.17 10.94
N LYS A 414 28.92 2.86 11.68
CA LYS A 414 28.44 1.51 11.97
C LYS A 414 27.02 1.58 12.50
N ALA A 415 26.35 0.44 12.57
CA ALA A 415 25.11 0.31 13.34
C ALA A 415 25.23 -0.85 14.35
N VAL A 416 24.28 -0.92 15.28
CA VAL A 416 24.18 -1.97 16.29
C VAL A 416 22.75 -2.50 16.28
N ASP A 417 22.60 -3.81 16.13
CA ASP A 417 21.33 -4.48 16.44
C ASP A 417 21.18 -4.51 17.96
N CYS A 418 20.16 -3.84 18.46
CA CYS A 418 19.95 -3.63 19.89
C CYS A 418 19.48 -4.88 20.63
N ARG A 419 18.94 -5.89 19.93
CA ARG A 419 18.59 -7.19 20.53
C ARG A 419 19.83 -8.05 20.73
N SER A 420 20.59 -8.27 19.67
CA SER A 420 21.79 -9.12 19.73
C SER A 420 23.01 -8.42 20.32
N LYS A 421 22.96 -7.08 20.42
CA LYS A 421 24.08 -6.18 20.78
C LYS A 421 25.29 -6.35 19.87
N ARG A 422 25.09 -6.85 18.65
CA ARG A 422 26.15 -7.03 17.66
C ARG A 422 26.28 -5.79 16.81
N VAL A 423 27.53 -5.46 16.49
CA VAL A 423 27.83 -4.43 15.49
C VAL A 423 27.49 -5.00 14.12
N ILE A 424 26.71 -4.24 13.36
CA ILE A 424 26.34 -4.55 11.98
C ILE A 424 26.98 -3.53 11.04
N GLY A 425 27.38 -4.01 9.86
CA GLY A 425 28.03 -3.21 8.82
C GLY A 425 27.04 -2.37 8.03
N ALA A 426 27.55 -1.52 7.14
CA ALA A 426 26.73 -0.68 6.27
C ALA A 426 25.79 -1.49 5.36
N ASP A 427 26.31 -2.60 4.80
CA ASP A 427 25.62 -3.46 3.84
C ASP A 427 24.83 -4.61 4.51
N HIS A 428 24.64 -4.56 5.84
CA HIS A 428 23.84 -5.56 6.53
C HIS A 428 22.35 -5.30 6.27
N GLU A 429 21.68 -6.27 5.65
CA GLU A 429 20.23 -6.25 5.41
C GLU A 429 19.47 -6.43 6.72
N LEU A 430 18.45 -5.60 6.92
CA LEU A 430 17.60 -5.59 8.09
C LEU A 430 16.42 -6.57 7.93
N SER A 431 15.91 -7.03 9.07
CA SER A 431 14.71 -7.85 9.17
C SER A 431 13.54 -7.09 9.80
N ASP A 432 12.32 -7.58 9.58
CA ASP A 432 11.13 -7.00 10.20
C ASP A 432 11.22 -7.02 11.73
N GLY A 433 10.83 -5.90 12.34
CA GLY A 433 10.88 -5.71 13.77
C GLY A 433 12.25 -5.29 14.30
N ASP A 434 13.29 -5.19 13.47
CA ASP A 434 14.65 -4.87 13.93
C ASP A 434 14.74 -3.54 14.67
N VAL A 435 15.45 -3.55 15.80
CA VAL A 435 15.72 -2.35 16.61
C VAL A 435 17.19 -1.98 16.43
N VAL A 436 17.43 -0.85 15.78
CA VAL A 436 18.76 -0.51 15.27
C VAL A 436 19.24 0.83 15.81
N LYS A 437 20.45 0.85 16.36
CA LYS A 437 21.17 2.08 16.72
C LYS A 437 22.18 2.44 15.65
N ILE A 438 22.11 3.66 15.14
CA ILE A 438 23.01 4.17 14.10
C ILE A 438 24.08 5.05 14.74
N HIS A 439 25.35 4.79 14.40
CA HIS A 439 26.48 5.64 14.79
C HIS A 439 26.98 6.41 13.57
N ALA A 440 26.85 7.73 13.63
CA ALA A 440 27.36 8.65 12.61
C ALA A 440 28.47 9.56 13.17
N LYS A 441 29.30 10.10 12.29
CA LYS A 441 30.25 11.17 12.62
C LYS A 441 29.47 12.44 12.98
N SER A 442 29.89 13.06 14.06
CA SER A 442 29.35 14.34 14.57
C SER A 442 29.60 15.49 13.61
#